data_AF-A0A7Y4YTG2-F1
#
_entry.id   AF-A0A7Y4YTG2-F1
#
_cell.length_a   1.000
_cell.length_b   1.000
_cell.length_c   1.000
_cell.angle_alpha   90.00
_cell.angle_beta   90.00
_cell.angle_gamma   90.00
#
_symmetry.space_group_name_H-M   'P 1'
#
loop_
_entity.id
_entity.type
_entity.pdbx_description
1 polymer ?
#
loop_
_entity_poly.entity_id
_entity_poly.type
_entity_poly.pdbx_seq_one_letter_code
_entity_poly.pdbx_strand_id
1 'polypeptide(L)' 'MSEMQDYKSRVSDPASRKFETFSYLPAMTTEQIKQQIEYIVKKGWNPGLEHTEPEHLMDNYWY' A
#
# COMPACT_ATOMS: atom_id res chain seq x y z
N MET A 1 2.89 -35.21 -2.91
CA MET A 1 3.86 -34.29 -2.29
C MET A 1 3.59 -32.92 -2.88
N SER A 2 3.19 -31.93 -2.08
CA SER A 2 3.08 -30.56 -2.59
C SER A 2 4.48 -30.06 -2.91
N GLU A 3 4.70 -29.50 -4.11
CA GLU A 3 5.91 -28.74 -4.36
C GLU A 3 5.96 -27.54 -3.40
N MET A 4 7.15 -27.26 -2.88
CA MET A 4 7.39 -26.08 -2.06
C MET A 4 7.40 -24.86 -2.98
N GLN A 5 6.50 -23.92 -2.74
CA GLN A 5 6.46 -22.67 -3.52
C GLN A 5 7.44 -21.65 -2.91
N ASP A 6 8.31 -21.11 -3.76
CA ASP A 6 9.22 -20.04 -3.36
C ASP A 6 8.47 -18.72 -3.10
N TYR A 7 8.88 -18.02 -2.05
CA TYR A 7 8.34 -16.70 -1.76
C TYR A 7 9.19 -15.64 -2.45
N LYS A 8 8.63 -15.04 -3.51
CA LYS A 8 9.38 -14.16 -4.41
C LYS A 8 9.81 -12.83 -3.78
N SER A 9 9.15 -12.36 -2.71
CA SER A 9 9.46 -11.06 -2.11
C SER A 9 10.73 -11.13 -1.27
N ARG A 10 11.67 -10.22 -1.52
CA ARG A 10 12.99 -10.19 -0.89
C ARG A 10 13.31 -8.81 -0.36
N VAL A 11 13.89 -8.73 0.85
CA VAL A 11 14.31 -7.46 1.48
C VAL A 11 15.33 -6.70 0.59
N SER A 12 16.16 -7.43 -0.16
CA SER A 12 17.15 -6.85 -1.06
C SER A 12 16.58 -6.33 -2.38
N ASP A 13 15.32 -6.63 -2.71
CA ASP A 13 14.66 -6.17 -3.92
C ASP A 13 13.76 -4.96 -3.60
N PRO A 14 14.07 -3.76 -4.10
CA PRO A 14 13.24 -2.58 -3.90
C PRO A 14 11.78 -2.75 -4.36
N ALA A 15 11.52 -3.57 -5.39
CA ALA A 15 10.16 -3.82 -5.89
C ALA A 15 9.32 -4.68 -4.92
N SER A 16 9.98 -5.35 -3.97
CA SER A 16 9.34 -6.15 -2.92
C SER A 16 8.95 -5.34 -1.68
N ARG A 17 9.28 -4.05 -1.63
CA ARG A 17 8.95 -3.17 -0.49
C ARG A 17 7.45 -3.11 -0.24
N LYS A 18 7.09 -2.87 1.02
CA LYS A 18 5.72 -2.78 1.51
C LYS A 18 5.47 -1.39 2.07
N PHE A 19 4.22 -0.96 1.95
CA PHE A 19 3.77 0.41 2.17
C PHE A 19 2.57 0.37 3.13
N GLU A 20 2.74 -0.34 4.24
CA GLU A 20 1.71 -0.51 5.28
C GLU A 20 0.42 -1.17 4.77
N THR A 21 -0.73 -0.73 5.29
CA THR A 21 -2.04 -1.33 5.09
C THR A 21 -2.37 -1.48 3.60
N PHE A 22 -2.86 -2.65 3.22
CA PHE A 22 -3.17 -3.08 1.85
C PHE A 22 -1.98 -3.38 0.92
N SER A 23 -0.74 -3.07 1.28
CA SER A 23 0.42 -3.25 0.38
C SER A 23 0.81 -4.71 0.05
N TYR A 24 0.17 -5.68 0.70
CA TYR A 24 0.27 -7.11 0.36
C TYR A 24 -0.75 -7.56 -0.70
N LEU A 25 -1.77 -6.75 -0.97
CA LEU A 25 -2.75 -6.99 -2.02
C LEU A 25 -2.23 -6.49 -3.37
N PRO A 26 -2.83 -6.92 -4.50
CA PRO A 26 -2.58 -6.28 -5.79
C PRO A 26 -2.88 -4.78 -5.75
N ALA A 27 -2.21 -4.01 -6.62
CA ALA A 27 -2.49 -2.59 -6.77
C ALA A 27 -3.98 -2.35 -7.03
N MET A 28 -4.56 -1.41 -6.29
CA MET A 28 -5.98 -1.12 -6.41
C MET A 28 -6.31 -0.53 -7.79
N THR A 29 -7.44 -0.94 -8.36
CA THR A 29 -8.03 -0.24 -9.51
C THR A 29 -8.65 1.08 -9.08
N THR A 30 -8.94 1.96 -10.04
CA THR A 30 -9.66 3.22 -9.80
C THR A 30 -10.97 3.01 -9.04
N GLU A 31 -11.70 1.94 -9.34
CA GLU A 31 -12.98 1.59 -8.69
C GLU A 31 -12.76 1.19 -7.23
N GLN A 32 -11.72 0.39 -6.96
CA GLN A 32 -11.38 -0.02 -5.60
C GLN A 32 -10.91 1.18 -4.76
N ILE A 33 -10.13 2.10 -5.34
CA ILE A 33 -9.74 3.36 -4.68
C ILE A 33 -10.97 4.18 -4.31
N LYS A 34 -11.94 4.33 -5.23
CA LYS A 34 -13.21 5.03 -4.95
C LYS A 34 -13.99 4.41 -3.80
N GLN A 35 -14.01 3.08 -3.69
CA GLN A 35 -14.66 2.39 -2.57
C GLN A 35 -13.99 2.71 -1.22
N GLN A 36 -12.65 2.81 -1.18
CA GLN A 36 -11.95 3.20 0.06
C GLN A 36 -12.26 4.64 0.44
N ILE A 37 -12.27 5.57 -0.51
CA ILE A 37 -12.65 6.98 -0.27
C ILE A 37 -14.10 7.05 0.24
N GLU A 38 -15.03 6.34 -0.40
CA GLU A 38 -16.42 6.30 0.02
C GLU A 38 -16.58 5.76 1.44
N TYR A 39 -15.82 4.73 1.82
CA TYR A 39 -15.79 4.21 3.18
C TYR A 39 -15.35 5.27 4.19
N ILE A 40 -14.27 6.01 3.91
CA ILE A 40 -13.76 7.09 4.77
C ILE A 40 -14.85 8.16 4.97
N VAL A 41 -15.48 8.63 3.90
CA VAL A 41 -16.53 9.65 3.96
C VAL A 41 -17.75 9.15 4.73
N LYS A 42 -18.18 7.89 4.52
CA LYS A 42 -19.31 7.29 5.25
C LYS A 42 -19.06 7.16 6.75
N LYS A 43 -17.80 7.09 7.18
CA LYS A 43 -17.41 7.09 8.59
C LYS A 43 -17.35 8.50 9.20
N GLY A 44 -17.56 9.54 8.40
CA GLY A 44 -17.44 10.94 8.83
C GLY A 44 -15.98 11.38 9.02
N TRP A 45 -15.03 10.67 8.40
CA TRP A 45 -13.61 11.02 8.45
C TRP A 45 -13.23 11.92 7.28
N ASN A 46 -12.25 12.80 7.48
CA ASN A 46 -11.73 13.67 6.43
C ASN A 46 -10.59 12.94 5.68
N PRO A 47 -10.74 12.66 4.38
CA PRO A 47 -9.64 12.09 3.59
C PRO A 47 -8.51 13.13 3.44
N GLY A 48 -7.27 12.65 3.54
CA GLY A 48 -6.05 13.41 3.25
C GLY A 48 -5.25 12.72 2.15
N LEU A 49 -4.42 13.50 1.45
CA LEU A 49 -3.47 13.00 0.47
C LEU A 49 -2.08 13.48 0.87
N GLU A 50 -1.11 12.58 0.85
CA GLU A 50 0.29 12.85 1.19
C GLU A 50 1.20 12.27 0.11
N HIS A 51 2.39 12.86 -0.07
CA HIS A 51 3.42 12.34 -0.95
C HIS A 51 4.84 12.56 -0.42
N THR A 52 5.77 11.71 -0.86
CA THR A 52 7.19 11.82 -0.54
C THR A 52 8.05 11.16 -1.62
N GLU A 53 9.34 11.48 -1.65
CA GLU A 53 10.30 10.76 -2.47
C GLU A 53 10.56 9.34 -1.94
N PRO A 54 10.85 8.35 -2.80
CA PRO A 54 11.07 6.95 -2.38
C PRO A 54 12.17 6.76 -1.32
N GLU A 55 13.14 7.64 -1.24
CA GLU A 55 14.22 7.61 -0.25
C GLU A 55 13.70 7.86 1.18
N HIS A 56 12.57 8.56 1.29
CA HIS A 56 11.94 9.01 2.53
C HIS A 56 10.67 8.21 2.88
N LEU A 57 10.41 7.09 2.19
CA LEU A 57 9.17 6.31 2.35
C LEU A 57 8.93 5.75 3.77
N MET A 58 9.97 5.70 4.61
CA MET A 58 9.88 5.22 5.99
C MET A 58 9.81 6.37 7.02
N ASP A 59 9.80 7.62 6.56
CA ASP A 59 9.63 8.77 7.44
C ASP A 59 8.18 8.86 7.92
N ASN A 60 7.99 9.40 9.12
CA ASN A 60 6.66 9.47 9.76
C ASN A 60 5.78 10.63 9.27
N TYR A 61 6.36 11.61 8.57
CA TYR A 61 5.67 12.83 8.16
C TYR A 61 6.00 13.16 6.71
N TRP A 62 4.98 13.25 5.87
CA TRP A 62 5.08 13.53 4.44
C TRP A 62 4.47 14.90 4.10
N TYR A 63 4.67 15.35 2.85
CA TYR A 63 4.08 16.59 2.33
C TYR A 63 2.63 16.40 1.92
#